data_AF-A0A0N1GAZ8-F1
#
_entry.id   AF-A0A0N1GAZ8-F1
#
_cell.length_a   1.000
_cell.length_b   1.000
_cell.length_c   1.000
_cell.angle_alpha   90.00
_cell.angle_beta   90.00
_cell.angle_gamma   90.00
#
_symmetry.space_group_name_H-M   'P 1'
#
loop_
_entity.id
_entity.type
_entity.pdbx_description
1 polymer ?
#
loop_
_entity_poly.entity_id
_entity_poly.type
_entity_poly.pdbx_seq_one_letter_code
_entity_poly.pdbx_strand_id
1 'polypeptide(L)'
;MPRMWLSPSPPSLPAGHLDAELVTGVVLLGGVAGYLVRARRHRWGAELSAPLRFPLRDGAWLIAQGGGPGLNHHTPHPEQRGAIDVIGVGARGARLRSGASPDAYLIYGAKLYAPCDGDVASAADDYADQVPGTIRYEPPTATTCSSTPAVSWSNSRICGPAP
;
A
#
# COMPACT_ATOMS: atom_id res chain seq x y z
N MET A 1 -15.66 81.72 -11.01
CA MET A 1 -16.52 80.53 -10.82
C MET A 1 -15.63 79.30 -10.95
N PRO A 2 -15.51 78.44 -9.92
CA PRO A 2 -14.66 77.27 -9.99
C PRO A 2 -15.38 76.14 -10.73
N ARG A 3 -14.68 75.49 -11.67
CA ARG A 3 -15.19 74.36 -12.44
C ARG A 3 -14.86 73.08 -11.67
N MET A 4 -15.87 72.52 -11.02
CA MET A 4 -15.78 71.28 -10.25
C MET A 4 -15.52 70.11 -11.21
N TRP A 5 -14.32 69.54 -11.16
CA TRP A 5 -13.99 68.32 -11.91
C TRP A 5 -14.59 67.13 -11.16
N LEU A 6 -15.64 66.54 -11.72
CA LEU A 6 -16.16 65.24 -11.29
C LEU A 6 -15.14 64.17 -11.72
N SER A 7 -14.44 63.56 -10.76
CA SER A 7 -13.64 62.36 -11.03
C SER A 7 -14.58 61.24 -11.48
N PRO A 8 -14.27 60.51 -12.56
CA PRO A 8 -15.05 59.33 -12.92
C PRO A 8 -14.90 58.28 -11.82
N SER A 9 -16.02 57.68 -11.40
CA SER A 9 -16.01 56.53 -10.50
C SER A 9 -15.12 55.43 -11.10
N PRO A 10 -14.26 54.78 -10.30
CA PRO A 10 -13.46 53.66 -10.81
C PRO A 10 -14.39 52.54 -11.30
N PRO A 11 -13.99 51.78 -12.33
CA PRO A 11 -14.78 50.65 -12.80
C PRO A 11 -14.99 49.67 -11.64
N SER A 12 -16.25 49.34 -11.35
CA SER A 12 -16.60 48.31 -10.38
C SER A 12 -16.05 46.97 -10.87
N LEU A 13 -15.15 46.36 -10.10
CA LEU A 13 -14.78 44.97 -10.33
C LEU A 13 -16.02 44.09 -10.13
N PRO A 14 -16.21 43.03 -10.92
CA PRO A 14 -17.32 42.10 -10.69
C PRO A 14 -17.19 41.52 -9.28
N ALA A 15 -18.27 41.55 -8.49
CA ALA A 15 -18.31 40.81 -7.24
C ALA A 15 -18.16 39.31 -7.57
N GLY A 16 -17.05 38.70 -7.15
CA GLY A 16 -16.79 37.28 -7.39
C GLY A 16 -17.85 36.41 -6.73
N HIS A 17 -18.21 35.30 -7.40
CA HIS A 17 -19.25 34.35 -6.98
C HIS A 17 -18.67 33.37 -5.95
N LEU A 18 -18.06 33.91 -4.89
CA LEU A 18 -17.36 33.17 -3.83
C LEU A 18 -18.19 31.98 -3.31
N ASP A 19 -19.52 32.13 -3.26
CA ASP A 19 -20.43 31.06 -2.86
C ASP A 19 -20.48 29.90 -3.86
N ALA A 20 -20.54 30.18 -5.16
CA ALA A 20 -20.58 29.14 -6.19
C ALA A 20 -19.23 28.43 -6.35
N GLU A 21 -18.13 29.18 -6.25
CA GLU A 21 -16.77 28.60 -6.27
C GLU A 21 -16.51 27.75 -5.04
N LEU A 22 -16.93 28.20 -3.85
CA LEU A 22 -16.84 27.45 -2.61
C LEU A 22 -17.68 26.17 -2.67
N VAL A 23 -18.93 26.25 -3.12
CA VAL A 23 -19.80 25.08 -3.31
C VAL A 23 -19.16 24.08 -4.27
N THR A 24 -18.63 24.55 -5.39
CA THR A 24 -17.93 23.71 -6.36
C THR A 24 -16.72 23.01 -5.73
N GLY A 25 -15.90 23.76 -4.99
CA GLY A 25 -14.74 23.21 -4.28
C GLY A 25 -15.13 22.15 -3.24
N VAL A 26 -16.16 22.41 -2.44
CA VAL A 26 -16.67 21.47 -1.42
C VAL A 26 -17.20 20.19 -2.08
N VAL A 27 -17.94 20.30 -3.18
CA VAL A 27 -18.46 19.13 -3.92
C VAL A 27 -17.32 18.28 -4.48
N LEU A 28 -16.31 18.91 -5.09
CA LEU A 28 -15.15 18.19 -5.62
C LEU A 28 -14.36 17.49 -4.51
N LEU A 29 -14.10 18.18 -3.40
CA LEU A 29 -13.42 17.60 -2.24
C LEU A 29 -14.22 16.43 -1.64
N GLY A 30 -15.54 16.59 -1.49
CA GLY A 30 -16.43 15.54 -1.00
C GLY A 30 -16.45 14.32 -1.93
N GLY A 31 -16.50 14.54 -3.25
CA GLY A 31 -16.44 13.48 -4.25
C GLY A 31 -15.13 12.70 -4.19
N VAL A 32 -13.99 13.40 -4.14
CA VAL A 32 -12.66 12.78 -4.00
C VAL A 32 -12.55 12.00 -2.70
N ALA A 33 -12.99 12.58 -1.57
CA ALA A 33 -12.97 11.89 -0.28
C ALA A 33 -13.86 10.63 -0.31
N GLY A 34 -15.07 10.72 -0.87
CA GLY A 34 -15.98 9.59 -1.02
C GLY A 34 -15.38 8.47 -1.89
N TYR A 35 -14.75 8.83 -3.00
CA TYR A 35 -14.02 7.89 -3.86
C TYR A 35 -12.89 7.19 -3.10
N LEU A 36 -12.04 7.94 -2.39
CA LEU A 36 -10.93 7.40 -1.61
C LEU A 36 -11.41 6.47 -0.49
N VAL A 37 -12.47 6.84 0.23
CA VAL A 37 -13.06 5.99 1.28
C VAL A 37 -13.60 4.69 0.68
N ARG A 38 -14.36 4.77 -0.43
CA ARG A 38 -14.86 3.58 -1.14
C ARG A 38 -13.72 2.68 -1.58
N ALA A 39 -12.71 3.22 -2.23
CA ALA A 39 -11.60 2.45 -2.75
C ALA A 39 -10.74 1.84 -1.63
N ARG A 40 -10.49 2.57 -0.53
CA ARG A 40 -9.77 2.02 0.63
C ARG A 40 -10.55 0.94 1.39
N ARG A 41 -11.88 1.01 1.41
CA ARG A 41 -12.77 0.03 2.06
C ARG A 41 -13.21 -1.11 1.14
N HIS A 42 -12.71 -1.15 -0.09
CA HIS A 42 -13.07 -2.18 -1.05
C HIS A 42 -12.71 -3.57 -0.53
N ARG A 43 -13.61 -4.53 -0.72
CA ARG A 43 -13.42 -5.94 -0.36
C ARG A 43 -13.45 -6.76 -1.64
N TRP A 44 -12.38 -7.52 -1.88
CA TRP A 44 -12.20 -8.33 -3.08
C TRP A 44 -13.04 -9.62 -3.12
N GLY A 45 -13.85 -9.89 -2.09
CA GLY A 45 -14.90 -10.91 -2.16
C GLY A 45 -14.57 -12.29 -1.59
N ALA A 46 -13.44 -12.47 -0.92
CA ALA A 46 -13.20 -13.69 -0.14
C ALA A 46 -13.99 -13.64 1.18
N GLU A 47 -14.84 -14.63 1.43
CA GLU A 47 -15.41 -14.84 2.75
C GLU A 47 -14.28 -15.12 3.74
N LEU A 48 -14.14 -14.25 4.73
CA LEU A 48 -13.21 -14.47 5.82
C LEU A 48 -13.97 -15.22 6.92
N SER A 49 -13.52 -16.43 7.25
CA SER A 49 -14.04 -17.21 8.38
C SER A 49 -13.75 -16.54 9.73
N ALA A 50 -12.73 -15.67 9.77
CA ALA A 50 -12.38 -14.85 10.93
C ALA A 50 -11.72 -13.52 10.50
N PRO A 51 -11.77 -12.47 11.35
CA PRO A 51 -11.02 -11.24 11.11
C PRO A 51 -9.51 -11.50 11.00
N LEU A 52 -8.88 -10.94 9.98
CA LEU A 52 -7.43 -11.04 9.80
C LEU A 52 -6.71 -9.92 10.55
N ARG A 53 -5.60 -10.28 11.20
CA ARG A 53 -4.65 -9.32 11.81
C ARG A 53 -3.57 -8.97 10.80
N PHE A 54 -3.08 -7.73 10.86
CA PHE A 54 -1.94 -7.32 10.05
C PHE A 54 -0.69 -8.14 10.46
N PRO A 55 0.05 -8.74 9.51
CA PRO A 55 1.05 -9.77 9.82
C PRO A 55 2.41 -9.21 10.28
N LEU A 56 2.65 -7.90 10.14
CA LEU A 56 3.89 -7.27 10.60
C LEU A 56 3.65 -6.55 11.93
N ARG A 57 4.61 -6.69 12.85
CA ARG A 57 4.56 -6.13 14.21
C ARG A 57 5.81 -5.28 14.47
N ASP A 58 5.75 -4.46 15.51
CA ASP A 58 6.92 -3.75 16.06
C ASP A 58 7.71 -2.92 15.02
N GLY A 59 6.99 -2.10 14.23
CA GLY A 59 7.58 -1.25 13.21
C GLY A 59 6.57 -0.26 12.64
N ALA A 60 7.06 0.68 11.81
CA ALA A 60 6.22 1.56 11.02
C ALA A 60 6.13 1.04 9.59
N TRP A 61 4.91 0.87 9.10
CA TRP A 61 4.62 0.22 7.84
C TRP A 61 3.74 1.13 6.98
N LEU A 62 4.09 1.26 5.70
CA LEU A 62 3.30 1.98 4.71
C LEU A 62 2.75 0.98 3.68
N ILE A 63 1.46 1.06 3.41
CA ILE A 63 0.84 0.35 2.29
C ILE A 63 0.96 1.22 1.05
N ALA A 64 1.87 0.85 0.14
CA ALA A 64 2.14 1.58 -1.08
C ALA A 64 1.16 1.26 -2.19
N GLN A 65 0.74 -0.01 -2.30
CA GLN A 65 -0.32 -0.49 -3.19
C GLN A 65 -1.30 -1.35 -2.39
N GLY A 66 -2.58 -1.22 -2.69
CA GLY A 66 -3.65 -1.95 -2.00
C GLY A 66 -5.00 -1.24 -2.12
N GLY A 67 -6.00 -1.75 -1.42
CA GLY A 67 -7.38 -1.29 -1.57
C GLY A 67 -8.00 -1.79 -2.88
N GLY A 68 -8.97 -1.04 -3.40
CA GLY A 68 -9.76 -1.41 -4.56
C GLY A 68 -9.29 -0.84 -5.90
N PRO A 69 -10.09 -1.06 -6.95
CA PRO A 69 -9.84 -0.54 -8.29
C PRO A 69 -9.54 0.97 -8.29
N GLY A 70 -8.47 1.35 -8.99
CA GLY A 70 -8.00 2.72 -9.13
C GLY A 70 -7.05 3.22 -8.04
N LEU A 71 -6.94 2.50 -6.90
CA LEU A 71 -5.85 2.70 -5.93
C LEU A 71 -4.80 1.59 -5.98
N ASN A 72 -5.20 0.37 -6.36
CA ASN A 72 -4.31 -0.77 -6.45
C ASN A 72 -3.89 -1.03 -7.91
N HIS A 73 -2.60 -0.86 -8.23
CA HIS A 73 -2.07 -1.16 -9.55
C HIS A 73 -2.21 -2.65 -9.91
N HIS A 74 -2.30 -3.54 -8.91
CA HIS A 74 -2.46 -4.98 -9.15
C HIS A 74 -3.87 -5.39 -9.62
N THR A 75 -4.85 -4.48 -9.62
CA THR A 75 -6.24 -4.75 -10.04
C THR A 75 -6.40 -5.47 -11.41
N PRO A 76 -5.59 -5.19 -12.44
CA PRO A 76 -5.70 -5.88 -13.73
C PRO A 76 -5.20 -7.33 -13.70
N HIS A 77 -4.39 -7.72 -12.71
CA HIS A 77 -3.75 -9.03 -12.61
C HIS A 77 -4.58 -9.96 -11.72
N PRO A 78 -5.25 -10.99 -12.26
CA PRO A 78 -6.17 -11.83 -11.48
C PRO A 78 -5.56 -12.43 -10.22
N GLU A 79 -4.31 -12.87 -10.29
CA GLU A 79 -3.57 -13.54 -9.22
C GLU A 79 -3.16 -12.58 -8.11
N GLN A 80 -3.02 -11.29 -8.43
CA GLN A 80 -2.54 -10.24 -7.51
C GLN A 80 -3.62 -9.19 -7.24
N ARG A 81 -4.85 -9.40 -7.67
CA ARG A 81 -5.90 -8.39 -7.72
C ARG A 81 -6.13 -7.67 -6.38
N GLY A 82 -6.02 -8.41 -5.28
CA GLY A 82 -6.10 -7.90 -3.91
C GLY A 82 -4.77 -7.84 -3.15
N ALA A 83 -3.64 -8.02 -3.84
CA ALA A 83 -2.31 -7.97 -3.24
C ALA A 83 -2.02 -6.58 -2.68
N ILE A 84 -1.18 -6.54 -1.66
CA ILE A 84 -0.72 -5.32 -1.00
C ILE A 84 0.80 -5.24 -1.09
N ASP A 85 1.30 -4.04 -1.39
CA ASP A 85 2.73 -3.74 -1.31
C ASP A 85 3.00 -3.01 0.00
N VAL A 86 3.80 -3.63 0.85
CA VAL A 86 4.14 -3.09 2.18
C VAL A 86 5.59 -2.58 2.19
N ILE A 87 5.80 -1.40 2.74
CA ILE A 87 7.10 -0.76 2.89
C ILE A 87 7.40 -0.58 4.38
N GLY A 88 8.58 -1.03 4.82
CA GLY A 88 9.15 -0.69 6.12
C GLY A 88 9.64 0.75 6.14
N VAL A 89 9.24 1.51 7.15
CA VAL A 89 9.51 2.95 7.27
C VAL A 89 10.32 3.23 8.53
N GLY A 90 11.46 3.90 8.35
CA GLY A 90 12.35 4.34 9.41
C GLY A 90 12.20 5.83 9.71
N ALA A 91 13.19 6.36 10.43
CA ALA A 91 13.23 7.79 10.75
C ALA A 91 13.14 8.66 9.49
N ARG A 92 12.37 9.74 9.57
CA ARG A 92 12.14 10.71 8.47
C ARG A 92 11.56 10.09 7.19
N GLY A 93 10.88 8.95 7.30
CA GLY A 93 10.24 8.31 6.13
C GLY A 93 11.20 7.50 5.26
N ALA A 94 12.46 7.29 5.69
CA ALA A 94 13.40 6.47 4.95
C ALA A 94 12.89 5.03 4.84
N ARG A 95 13.02 4.42 3.66
CA ARG A 95 12.69 3.01 3.42
C ARG A 95 13.91 2.11 3.19
N LEU A 96 15.07 2.73 3.00
CA LEU A 96 16.36 2.07 2.84
C LEU A 96 17.31 2.55 3.94
N ARG A 97 18.30 1.72 4.26
CA ARG A 97 19.48 2.11 5.03
C ARG A 97 20.51 2.78 4.11
N SER A 98 21.31 1.97 3.41
CA SER A 98 22.31 2.35 2.42
C SER A 98 22.45 1.22 1.40
N GLY A 99 22.72 1.55 0.14
CA GLY A 99 22.82 0.56 -0.94
C GLY A 99 21.50 0.27 -1.65
N ALA A 100 21.51 -0.76 -2.49
CA ALA A 100 20.39 -1.15 -3.36
C ALA A 100 20.12 -2.67 -3.40
N SER A 101 20.80 -3.46 -2.56
CA SER A 101 20.52 -4.89 -2.39
C SER A 101 19.21 -5.09 -1.61
N PRO A 102 18.60 -6.29 -1.66
CA PRO A 102 17.38 -6.58 -0.90
C PRO A 102 17.51 -6.22 0.60
N ASP A 103 18.65 -6.55 1.22
CA ASP A 103 18.92 -6.31 2.65
C ASP A 103 19.05 -4.83 3.04
N ALA A 104 19.19 -3.93 2.06
CA ALA A 104 19.17 -2.49 2.31
C ALA A 104 17.77 -1.97 2.67
N TYR A 105 16.71 -2.70 2.30
CA TYR A 105 15.33 -2.30 2.56
C TYR A 105 14.92 -2.63 3.99
N LEU A 106 14.26 -1.68 4.65
CA LEU A 106 13.92 -1.82 6.08
C LEU A 106 12.91 -2.94 6.39
N ILE A 107 12.19 -3.42 5.38
CA ILE A 107 11.29 -4.58 5.50
C ILE A 107 12.02 -5.92 5.38
N TYR A 108 13.24 -5.93 4.83
CA TYR A 108 13.98 -7.16 4.61
C TYR A 108 14.28 -7.86 5.93
N GLY A 109 14.01 -9.17 5.98
CA GLY A 109 14.14 -9.99 7.20
C GLY A 109 13.08 -9.72 8.27
N ALA A 110 12.09 -8.87 8.03
CA ALA A 110 10.99 -8.66 8.98
C ALA A 110 10.19 -9.94 9.19
N LYS A 111 9.91 -10.27 10.45
CA LYS A 111 9.13 -11.46 10.80
C LYS A 111 7.67 -11.28 10.43
N LEU A 112 7.16 -12.18 9.59
CA LEU A 112 5.74 -12.30 9.29
C LEU A 112 5.07 -13.21 10.33
N TYR A 113 4.00 -12.71 10.94
CA TYR A 113 3.16 -13.45 11.86
C TYR A 113 1.89 -13.92 11.15
N ALA A 114 1.39 -15.09 11.52
CA ALA A 114 0.13 -15.59 11.01
C ALA A 114 -1.00 -14.56 11.27
N PRO A 115 -1.79 -14.19 10.24
CA PRO A 115 -2.83 -13.17 10.38
C PRO A 115 -4.01 -13.67 11.22
N CYS A 116 -4.25 -14.98 11.26
CA CYS A 116 -5.25 -15.65 12.05
C CYS A 116 -4.70 -16.97 12.60
N ASP A 117 -5.46 -17.61 13.47
CA ASP A 117 -5.16 -18.96 13.93
C ASP A 117 -5.60 -19.97 12.85
N GLY A 118 -4.88 -21.08 12.72
CA GLY A 118 -5.15 -22.11 11.71
C GLY A 118 -3.92 -22.94 11.39
N ASP A 119 -4.11 -23.94 10.52
CA ASP A 119 -3.05 -24.84 10.08
C ASP A 119 -2.48 -24.40 8.73
N VAL A 120 -1.15 -24.45 8.59
CA VAL A 120 -0.47 -24.19 7.33
C VAL A 120 -0.68 -25.38 6.41
N ALA A 121 -1.51 -25.22 5.37
CA ALA A 121 -1.79 -26.27 4.41
C ALA A 121 -0.65 -26.49 3.40
N SER A 122 0.08 -25.43 3.06
CA SER A 122 1.25 -25.46 2.17
C SER A 122 2.14 -24.25 2.42
N ALA A 123 3.43 -24.40 2.12
CA ALA A 123 4.41 -23.33 2.09
C ALA A 123 5.43 -23.63 0.99
N ALA A 124 6.00 -22.59 0.40
CA ALA A 124 7.10 -22.67 -0.54
C ALA A 124 8.25 -21.78 -0.05
N ASP A 125 9.48 -22.29 -0.12
CA ASP A 125 10.68 -21.67 0.43
C ASP A 125 11.88 -21.69 -0.54
N ASP A 126 11.68 -22.17 -1.76
CA ASP A 126 12.71 -22.36 -2.79
C ASP A 126 12.92 -21.14 -3.71
N TYR A 127 12.28 -20.02 -3.39
CA TYR A 127 12.40 -18.78 -4.16
C TYR A 127 13.54 -17.91 -3.65
N ALA A 128 14.51 -17.65 -4.53
CA ALA A 128 15.57 -16.68 -4.26
C ALA A 128 15.01 -15.25 -4.18
N ASP A 129 15.58 -14.45 -3.28
CA ASP A 129 15.22 -13.04 -3.16
C ASP A 129 15.30 -12.30 -4.49
N GLN A 130 14.29 -11.49 -4.77
CA GLN A 130 14.23 -10.69 -5.98
C GLN A 130 15.18 -9.50 -5.89
N VAL A 131 15.95 -9.26 -6.94
CA VAL A 131 16.80 -8.06 -7.02
C VAL A 131 15.88 -6.85 -7.24
N PRO A 132 15.95 -5.81 -6.38
CA PRO A 132 15.10 -4.63 -6.53
C PRO A 132 15.23 -4.00 -7.93
N GLY A 133 14.09 -3.66 -8.53
CA GLY A 133 14.04 -3.12 -9.89
C GLY A 133 14.05 -4.16 -11.01
N THR A 134 14.16 -5.45 -10.69
CA THR A 134 13.97 -6.55 -11.64
C THR A 134 12.64 -7.24 -11.39
N ILE A 135 11.91 -7.56 -12.46
CA ILE A 135 10.70 -8.39 -12.38
C ILE A 135 11.09 -9.78 -12.84
N ARG A 136 11.02 -10.77 -11.95
CA ARG A 136 11.02 -12.19 -12.32
C ARG A 136 9.66 -12.76 -11.96
N TYR A 137 9.00 -13.30 -12.97
CA TYR A 137 7.74 -13.99 -12.79
C TYR A 137 8.01 -15.35 -12.14
N GLU A 138 7.31 -15.62 -11.06
CA GLU A 138 7.26 -16.95 -10.48
C GLU A 138 6.43 -17.88 -11.39
N PRO A 139 6.77 -19.17 -11.51
CA PRO A 139 5.98 -20.09 -12.31
C PRO A 139 4.52 -20.09 -11.82
N PRO A 140 3.54 -20.09 -12.73
CA PRO A 140 2.14 -20.24 -12.35
C PRO A 140 1.98 -21.64 -11.76
N THR A 141 1.79 -21.68 -10.44
CA THR A 141 1.63 -22.87 -9.60
C THR A 141 2.93 -23.59 -9.20
N ALA A 142 3.32 -23.45 -7.94
CA ALA A 142 3.97 -24.53 -7.20
C ALA A 142 2.95 -25.68 -6.98
N THR A 143 2.61 -26.44 -8.02
CA THR A 143 1.74 -27.63 -7.88
C THR A 143 2.51 -28.83 -7.33
N THR A 144 3.82 -28.76 -7.20
CA THR A 144 4.61 -29.84 -6.61
C THR A 144 5.25 -29.38 -5.31
N CYS A 145 4.54 -29.59 -4.19
CA CYS A 145 5.25 -29.97 -2.97
C CYS A 145 6.03 -31.23 -3.33
N SER A 146 7.32 -31.09 -3.65
CA SER A 146 8.22 -32.24 -3.67
C SER A 146 8.09 -32.88 -2.29
N SER A 147 7.63 -34.13 -2.25
CA SER A 147 7.43 -34.95 -1.06
C SER A 147 8.77 -35.26 -0.39
N THR A 148 9.47 -34.23 0.04
CA THR A 148 10.59 -34.31 0.98
C THR A 148 9.95 -34.32 2.35
N PRO A 149 10.25 -35.30 3.22
CA PRO A 149 9.49 -35.50 4.45
C PRO A 149 9.52 -34.23 5.30
N ALA A 150 8.36 -33.91 5.85
CA ALA A 150 8.08 -32.77 6.71
C ALA A 150 9.30 -32.37 7.55
N VAL A 151 9.82 -31.16 7.32
CA VAL A 151 10.58 -30.47 8.36
C VAL A 151 9.60 -30.28 9.51
N SER A 152 9.72 -31.12 10.53
CA SER A 152 8.93 -30.99 11.74
C SER A 152 9.21 -29.59 12.29
N TRP A 153 8.16 -28.77 12.41
CA TRP A 153 8.24 -27.49 13.12
C TRP A 153 8.32 -27.79 14.62
N SER A 154 9.48 -28.26 15.04
CA SER A 154 9.92 -28.41 16.42
C SER A 154 10.92 -27.30 16.68
N ASN A 155 10.40 -26.16 17.13
CA ASN A 155 11.06 -25.21 18.03
C ASN A 155 12.61 -25.25 18.03
N SER A 156 13.29 -24.64 17.05
CA SER A 156 14.73 -24.33 17.12
C SER A 156 15.18 -23.42 15.98
N ARG A 157 15.71 -22.24 16.36
CA ARG A 157 16.71 -21.44 15.65
C ARG A 157 16.46 -21.13 14.16
N ILE A 158 15.86 -19.96 13.94
CA ILE A 158 16.12 -19.11 12.78
C ILE A 158 17.65 -18.98 12.67
N CYS A 159 18.20 -19.44 11.56
CA CYS A 159 19.63 -19.54 11.29
C CYS A 159 20.39 -18.28 11.69
N GLY A 160 21.36 -18.43 12.58
CA GLY A 160 22.44 -17.45 12.74
C GLY A 160 23.40 -17.51 11.55
N PRO A 161 24.27 -16.51 11.37
CA PRO A 161 25.14 -16.44 10.21
C PRO A 161 26.33 -17.41 10.35
N ALA A 162 26.87 -17.85 9.21
CA ALA A 162 28.18 -18.48 9.14
C ALA A 162 28.87 -18.07 7.82
N PRO A 163 30.21 -17.94 7.76
CA PRO A 163 31.18 -17.64 8.81
C PRO A 163 31.50 -16.13 8.95
#